data_AF-A0A1U7WB04-F1
#
_entry.id   AF-A0A1U7WB04-F1
#
_cell.length_a   1.000
_cell.length_b   1.000
_cell.length_c   1.000
_cell.angle_alpha   90.00
_cell.angle_beta   90.00
_cell.angle_gamma   90.00
#
_symmetry.space_group_name_H-M   'P 1'
#
loop_
_entity.id
_entity.type
_entity.pdbx_description
1 polymer ?
#
loop_
_entity_poly.entity_id
_entity_poly.type
_entity_poly.pdbx_seq_one_letter_code
_entity_poly.pdbx_strand_id
1 'polypeptide(L)'
;CHRVLTLALLGGFLSDAFFTTYCIYLTSAIIEFTGLLILTVQARIPSLRPPICTSVNRNIACEEVDDGQAAMLFSGLYLVALGVGGIKGSLPPHGAEQFYEHLTQGRKHRSSFFNYYIFCLSCGALIAVTLVVWVEDNKGWQWGFGISTIAILTSIVIFLLGSGTYRIKVPTGSPITTIFKVAAAAICNSLHPRNSTNSTVEIRTNPSSTTESSEEEGHEKGKAEAEIKSEDMKSKNTNMNFHR
;
A
#
# COMPACT_ATOMS: atom_id res chain seq x y z
N CYS A 1 4.90 18.11 -11.89
CA CYS A 1 4.64 16.65 -11.81
C CYS A 1 5.83 15.86 -11.26
N HIS A 2 6.98 15.82 -11.96
CA HIS A 2 8.15 15.02 -11.54
C HIS A 2 8.69 15.35 -10.13
N ARG A 3 8.77 16.64 -9.74
CA ARG A 3 9.29 17.09 -8.43
C ARG A 3 8.35 16.80 -7.25
N VAL A 4 7.03 16.75 -7.49
CA VAL A 4 6.02 16.48 -6.45
C VAL A 4 6.00 14.98 -6.14
N LEU A 5 6.18 14.14 -7.16
CA LEU A 5 6.28 12.69 -6.99
C LEU A 5 7.52 12.31 -6.16
N THR A 6 8.66 12.97 -6.37
CA THR A 6 9.89 12.70 -5.61
C THR A 6 9.77 13.06 -4.13
N LEU A 7 9.07 14.14 -3.78
CA LEU A 7 8.84 14.52 -2.36
C LEU A 7 7.85 13.56 -1.69
N ALA A 8 6.80 13.14 -2.40
CA ALA A 8 5.86 12.13 -1.92
C ALA A 8 6.51 10.75 -1.77
N LEU A 9 7.39 10.37 -2.70
CA LEU A 9 8.17 9.13 -2.62
C LEU A 9 9.19 9.16 -1.49
N LEU A 10 9.85 10.30 -1.23
CA LEU A 10 10.83 10.43 -0.14
C LEU A 10 10.15 10.50 1.25
N GLY A 11 8.99 11.16 1.34
CA GLY A 11 8.15 11.17 2.53
C GLY A 11 7.51 9.81 2.83
N GLY A 12 7.05 9.10 1.81
CA GLY A 12 6.60 7.70 1.91
C GLY A 12 7.74 6.73 2.27
N PHE A 13 8.94 6.95 1.74
CA PHE A 13 10.15 6.14 1.98
C PHE A 13 10.61 6.15 3.45
N LEU A 14 10.54 7.30 4.14
CA LEU A 14 10.84 7.36 5.58
C LEU A 14 9.72 6.73 6.44
N SER A 15 8.48 6.71 5.94
CA SER A 15 7.34 6.11 6.64
C SER A 15 7.19 4.60 6.39
N ASP A 16 7.64 4.05 5.27
CA ASP A 16 7.50 2.60 5.01
C ASP A 16 8.61 1.75 5.65
N ALA A 17 9.69 2.38 6.14
CA ALA A 17 10.79 1.66 6.78
C ALA A 17 10.51 1.26 8.23
N PHE A 18 9.51 1.88 8.89
CA PHE A 18 9.26 1.71 10.33
C PHE A 18 7.79 1.53 10.73
N PHE A 19 6.83 1.82 9.85
CA PHE A 19 5.43 1.93 10.26
C PHE A 19 4.62 0.70 9.86
N THR A 20 3.82 0.19 10.81
CA THR A 20 2.87 -0.88 10.57
C THR A 20 1.74 -0.40 9.65
N THR A 21 1.03 -1.33 9.00
CA THR A 21 -0.17 -1.04 8.20
C THR A 21 -1.19 -0.18 8.97
N TYR A 22 -1.29 -0.39 10.29
CA TYR A 22 -2.05 0.43 11.23
C TYR A 22 -1.62 1.90 11.24
N CYS A 23 -0.31 2.14 11.41
CA CYS A 23 0.21 3.50 11.46
C CYS A 23 0.08 4.22 10.11
N ILE A 24 0.31 3.52 9.00
CA ILE A 24 0.15 4.08 7.65
C ILE A 24 -1.30 4.52 7.44
N TYR A 25 -2.27 3.70 7.84
CA TYR A 25 -3.68 4.09 7.77
C TYR A 25 -3.94 5.35 8.59
N LEU A 26 -3.47 5.40 9.84
CA LEU A 26 -3.74 6.51 10.75
C LEU A 26 -3.11 7.82 10.26
N THR A 27 -1.84 7.79 9.83
CA THR A 27 -1.17 8.98 9.28
C THR A 27 -1.84 9.44 7.99
N SER A 28 -2.21 8.51 7.10
CA SER A 28 -2.90 8.82 5.84
C SER A 28 -4.27 9.44 6.08
N ALA A 29 -5.04 8.94 7.05
CA ALA A 29 -6.35 9.47 7.40
C ALA A 29 -6.26 10.89 8.00
N ILE A 30 -5.24 11.17 8.82
CA ILE A 30 -4.99 12.53 9.34
C ILE A 30 -4.61 13.49 8.20
N ILE A 31 -3.79 13.03 7.25
CA ILE A 31 -3.42 13.82 6.07
C ILE A 31 -4.65 14.11 5.20
N GLU A 32 -5.49 13.11 4.93
CA GLU A 32 -6.74 13.28 4.18
C GLU A 32 -7.68 14.27 4.89
N PHE A 33 -7.87 14.11 6.20
CA PHE A 33 -8.67 15.03 7.00
C PHE A 33 -8.16 16.46 6.94
N THR A 34 -6.84 16.66 7.03
CA THR A 34 -6.22 17.99 6.91
C THR A 34 -6.45 18.60 5.52
N GLY A 35 -6.30 17.81 4.46
CA GLY A 35 -6.58 18.24 3.08
C GLY A 35 -8.04 18.64 2.88
N LEU A 36 -8.98 17.82 3.36
CA LEU A 36 -10.41 18.12 3.30
C LEU A 36 -10.80 19.34 4.15
N LEU A 37 -10.15 19.54 5.31
CA LEU A 37 -10.38 20.70 6.16
C LEU A 37 -9.92 22.00 5.46
N ILE A 38 -8.75 21.99 4.81
CA ILE A 38 -8.27 23.12 3.99
C ILE A 38 -9.28 23.44 2.87
N LEU A 39 -9.71 22.43 2.12
CA LEU A 39 -10.69 22.60 1.04
C LEU A 39 -12.06 23.08 1.56
N THR A 40 -12.50 22.59 2.72
CA THR A 40 -13.76 23.01 3.35
C THR A 40 -13.69 24.46 3.81
N VAL A 41 -12.58 24.89 4.44
CA VAL A 41 -12.38 26.27 4.85
C VAL A 41 -12.35 27.20 3.64
N GLN A 42 -11.60 26.84 2.59
CA GLN A 42 -11.57 27.57 1.33
C GLN A 42 -12.97 27.65 0.69
N ALA A 43 -13.76 26.58 0.79
CA ALA A 43 -15.12 26.54 0.29
C ALA A 43 -16.12 27.37 1.11
N ARG A 44 -15.85 27.64 2.39
CA ARG A 44 -16.75 28.41 3.26
C ARG A 44 -16.49 29.90 3.21
N ILE A 45 -15.27 30.32 2.91
CA ILE A 45 -14.89 31.73 2.89
C ILE A 45 -15.07 32.27 1.47
N PRO A 46 -16.09 33.12 1.21
CA PRO A 46 -16.36 33.65 -0.13
C PRO A 46 -15.23 34.55 -0.65
N SER A 47 -14.38 35.09 0.22
CA SER A 47 -13.19 35.87 -0.16
C SER A 47 -12.02 35.04 -0.69
N LEU A 48 -12.02 33.71 -0.49
CA LEU A 48 -11.01 32.79 -1.02
C LEU A 48 -11.49 32.04 -2.28
N ARG A 49 -12.63 32.44 -2.83
CA ARG A 49 -13.16 31.95 -4.09
C ARG A 49 -13.10 33.07 -5.13
N PRO A 50 -12.78 32.76 -6.39
CA PRO A 50 -12.91 33.74 -7.45
C PRO A 50 -14.38 34.15 -7.59
N PRO A 51 -14.65 35.42 -7.94
CA PRO A 51 -16.01 35.90 -8.15
C PRO A 51 -16.70 35.08 -9.25
N ILE A 52 -17.98 34.77 -9.03
CA ILE A 52 -18.75 33.92 -9.94
C ILE A 52 -18.88 34.65 -11.27
N CYS A 53 -18.22 34.09 -12.27
CA CYS A 53 -18.16 34.67 -13.59
C CYS A 53 -19.24 34.04 -14.49
N THR A 54 -20.43 34.62 -14.49
CA THR A 54 -21.48 34.20 -15.43
C THR A 54 -21.16 34.78 -16.81
N SER A 55 -20.64 33.94 -17.71
CA SER A 55 -20.43 34.25 -19.14
C SER A 55 -21.76 34.38 -19.90
N VAL A 56 -22.65 35.24 -19.40
CA VAL A 56 -23.93 35.57 -20.03
C VAL A 56 -23.81 36.86 -20.84
N ASN A 57 -22.76 37.67 -20.60
CA ASN A 57 -22.45 38.85 -21.38
C ASN A 57 -20.96 38.80 -21.79
N ARG A 58 -20.68 38.69 -23.09
CA ARG A 58 -19.32 38.52 -23.68
C ARG A 58 -18.35 39.69 -23.41
N ASN A 59 -18.76 40.69 -22.63
CA ASN A 59 -18.03 41.92 -22.36
C ASN A 59 -17.43 42.00 -20.95
N ILE A 60 -17.60 40.96 -20.12
CA ILE A 60 -16.97 40.87 -18.79
C ILE A 60 -15.92 39.76 -18.87
N ALA A 61 -14.65 40.14 -19.01
CA ALA A 61 -13.54 39.22 -18.91
C ALA A 61 -13.47 38.70 -17.47
N CYS A 62 -13.45 37.37 -17.31
CA CYS A 62 -13.29 36.77 -16.00
C CYS A 62 -11.90 37.06 -15.48
N GLU A 63 -11.83 37.66 -14.30
CA GLU A 63 -10.57 37.90 -13.62
C GLU A 63 -9.94 36.55 -13.26
N GLU A 64 -8.65 36.41 -13.59
CA GLU A 64 -7.89 35.21 -13.32
C GLU A 64 -7.74 35.02 -11.80
N VAL A 65 -7.78 33.77 -11.35
CA VAL A 65 -7.72 33.44 -9.92
C VAL A 65 -6.40 33.91 -9.34
N ASP A 66 -6.42 34.58 -8.19
CA ASP A 66 -5.21 34.95 -7.46
C ASP A 66 -4.34 33.71 -7.17
N ASP A 67 -3.03 33.84 -7.43
CA ASP A 67 -2.07 32.72 -7.41
C ASP A 67 -2.05 32.00 -6.04
N GLY A 68 -2.28 32.75 -4.95
CA GLY A 68 -2.39 32.20 -3.60
C GLY A 68 -3.61 31.30 -3.38
N GLN A 69 -4.78 31.65 -3.96
CA GLN A 69 -5.99 30.84 -3.84
C GLN A 69 -5.88 29.54 -4.62
N ALA A 70 -5.27 29.61 -5.81
CA ALA A 70 -4.99 28.42 -6.62
C ALA A 70 -4.00 27.49 -5.90
N ALA A 71 -2.91 28.02 -5.33
CA ALA A 71 -1.93 27.25 -4.57
C ALA A 71 -2.56 26.52 -3.38
N MET A 72 -3.44 27.19 -2.62
CA MET A 72 -4.16 26.59 -1.50
C MET A 72 -5.06 25.43 -1.96
N LEU A 73 -5.81 25.61 -3.05
CA LEU A 73 -6.67 24.58 -3.63
C LEU A 73 -5.87 23.34 -4.04
N PHE A 74 -4.79 23.54 -4.81
CA PHE A 74 -3.94 22.43 -5.23
C PHE A 74 -3.27 21.73 -4.06
N SER A 75 -2.82 22.48 -3.04
CA SER A 75 -2.25 21.88 -1.84
C SER A 75 -3.24 20.94 -1.13
N GLY A 76 -4.50 21.37 -0.98
CA GLY A 76 -5.58 20.57 -0.39
C GLY A 76 -5.86 19.32 -1.22
N LEU A 77 -5.98 19.45 -2.54
CA LEU A 77 -6.19 18.32 -3.45
C LEU A 77 -5.04 17.31 -3.40
N TYR A 78 -3.78 17.76 -3.35
CA TYR A 78 -2.63 16.87 -3.22
C TYR A 78 -2.61 16.14 -1.88
N LEU A 79 -2.95 16.82 -0.78
CA LEU A 79 -3.07 16.19 0.54
C LEU A 79 -4.16 15.11 0.55
N VAL A 80 -5.35 15.40 0.01
CA VAL A 80 -6.44 14.42 -0.11
C VAL A 80 -6.00 13.24 -0.97
N ALA A 81 -5.40 13.48 -2.14
CA ALA A 81 -4.93 12.41 -3.02
C ALA A 81 -3.89 11.51 -2.33
N LEU A 82 -2.96 12.10 -1.57
CA LEU A 82 -1.96 11.36 -0.80
C LEU A 82 -2.60 10.51 0.30
N GLY A 83 -3.53 11.09 1.06
CA GLY A 83 -4.25 10.39 2.14
C GLY A 83 -5.10 9.22 1.63
N VAL A 84 -5.89 9.44 0.57
CA VAL A 84 -6.70 8.40 -0.08
C VAL A 84 -5.81 7.27 -0.60
N GLY A 85 -4.68 7.60 -1.22
CA GLY A 85 -3.70 6.62 -1.70
C GLY A 85 -3.16 5.75 -0.57
N GLY A 86 -2.76 6.36 0.55
CA GLY A 86 -2.25 5.66 1.72
C GLY A 86 -3.30 4.77 2.39
N ILE A 87 -4.55 5.21 2.51
CA ILE A 87 -5.64 4.39 3.06
C ILE A 87 -5.91 3.18 2.17
N LYS A 88 -6.03 3.36 0.85
CA LYS A 88 -6.27 2.27 -0.09
C LYS A 88 -5.12 1.26 -0.10
N GLY A 89 -3.89 1.72 0.08
CA GLY A 89 -2.69 0.88 0.14
C GLY A 89 -2.53 0.11 1.45
N SER A 90 -3.01 0.64 2.57
CA SER A 90 -2.78 0.07 3.91
C SER A 90 -3.96 -0.72 4.49
N LEU A 91 -5.20 -0.30 4.21
CA LEU A 91 -6.40 -0.88 4.83
C LEU A 91 -6.67 -2.34 4.44
N PRO A 92 -6.64 -2.75 3.14
CA PRO A 92 -6.84 -4.15 2.79
C PRO A 92 -5.77 -5.10 3.34
N PRO A 93 -4.46 -4.76 3.27
CA PRO A 93 -3.42 -5.54 3.94
C PRO A 93 -3.64 -5.63 5.45
N HIS A 94 -3.96 -4.51 6.12
CA HIS A 94 -4.24 -4.50 7.56
C HIS A 94 -5.38 -5.46 7.95
N GLY A 95 -6.47 -5.44 7.17
CA GLY A 95 -7.60 -6.35 7.36
C GLY A 95 -7.23 -7.82 7.12
N ALA A 96 -6.41 -8.10 6.10
CA ALA A 96 -5.92 -9.44 5.83
C ALA A 96 -5.05 -10.00 6.98
N GLU A 97 -4.26 -9.14 7.63
CA GLU A 97 -3.37 -9.50 8.74
C GLU A 97 -4.10 -9.99 9.99
N GLN A 98 -5.39 -9.67 10.12
CA GLN A 98 -6.22 -10.10 11.25
C GLN A 98 -6.54 -11.60 11.21
N PHE A 99 -6.48 -12.24 10.05
CA PHE A 99 -6.84 -13.64 9.88
C PHE A 99 -5.60 -14.56 9.91
N TYR A 100 -5.72 -15.71 10.59
CA TYR A 100 -4.67 -16.72 10.63
C TYR A 100 -4.65 -17.57 9.36
N GLU A 101 -3.55 -17.52 8.61
CA GLU A 101 -3.43 -18.18 7.29
C GLU A 101 -3.19 -19.70 7.35
N HIS A 102 -2.66 -20.18 8.48
CA HIS A 102 -2.36 -21.60 8.70
C HIS A 102 -3.60 -22.45 9.03
N LEU A 103 -4.72 -21.82 9.37
CA LEU A 103 -6.01 -22.48 9.63
C LEU A 103 -6.89 -22.38 8.39
N THR A 104 -7.44 -23.51 7.93
CA THR A 104 -8.38 -23.56 6.79
C THR A 104 -9.60 -22.65 7.01
N GLN A 105 -10.09 -22.56 8.24
CA GLN A 105 -11.19 -21.66 8.62
C GLN A 105 -10.78 -20.17 8.52
N GLY A 106 -9.55 -19.82 8.90
CA GLY A 106 -9.04 -18.44 8.77
C GLY A 106 -8.95 -17.98 7.32
N ARG A 107 -8.57 -18.87 6.39
CA ARG A 107 -8.57 -18.59 4.95
C ARG A 107 -9.98 -18.34 4.40
N LYS A 108 -10.98 -19.12 4.84
CA LYS A 108 -12.39 -18.90 4.46
C LYS A 108 -12.90 -17.55 4.93
N HIS A 109 -12.67 -17.20 6.20
CA HIS A 109 -13.07 -15.91 6.77
C HIS A 109 -12.40 -14.72 6.08
N ARG A 110 -11.10 -14.84 5.74
CA ARG A 110 -10.39 -13.82 4.97
C ARG A 110 -11.02 -13.59 3.59
N SER A 111 -11.39 -14.67 2.88
CA SER A 111 -12.07 -14.55 1.58
C SER A 111 -13.43 -13.86 1.73
N SER A 112 -14.24 -14.26 2.72
CA SER A 112 -15.51 -13.59 3.02
C SER A 112 -15.32 -12.11 3.35
N PHE A 113 -14.31 -11.75 4.16
CA PHE A 113 -13.96 -10.36 4.44
C PHE A 113 -13.70 -9.56 3.16
N PHE A 114 -12.89 -10.08 2.24
CA PHE A 114 -12.61 -9.38 0.97
C PHE A 114 -13.84 -9.27 0.08
N ASN A 115 -14.72 -10.28 0.05
CA ASN A 115 -15.99 -10.19 -0.69
C ASN A 115 -16.87 -9.06 -0.13
N TYR A 116 -17.04 -8.98 1.19
CA TYR A 116 -17.78 -7.89 1.83
C TYR A 116 -17.10 -6.53 1.63
N TYR A 117 -15.77 -6.47 1.74
CA TYR A 117 -15.00 -5.25 1.53
C TYR A 117 -15.24 -4.67 0.13
N ILE A 118 -15.14 -5.49 -0.92
CA ILE A 118 -15.38 -5.05 -2.30
C ILE A 118 -16.84 -4.67 -2.53
N PHE A 119 -17.79 -5.40 -1.95
CA PHE A 119 -19.20 -5.06 -2.01
C PHE A 119 -19.48 -3.68 -1.39
N CYS A 120 -18.97 -3.44 -0.17
CA CYS A 120 -19.12 -2.15 0.52
C CYS A 120 -18.43 -1.01 -0.23
N LEU A 121 -17.24 -1.23 -0.79
CA LEU A 121 -16.57 -0.24 -1.64
C LEU A 121 -17.41 0.13 -2.86
N SER A 122 -17.99 -0.86 -3.53
CA SER A 122 -18.81 -0.63 -4.73
C SER A 122 -20.09 0.14 -4.37
N CYS A 123 -20.77 -0.25 -3.29
CA CYS A 123 -21.94 0.45 -2.80
C CYS A 123 -21.62 1.89 -2.37
N GLY A 124 -20.52 2.10 -1.64
CA GLY A 124 -20.05 3.42 -1.24
C GLY A 124 -19.71 4.32 -2.43
N ALA A 125 -19.07 3.78 -3.47
CA ALA A 125 -18.79 4.51 -4.70
C ALA A 125 -20.07 4.93 -5.44
N LEU A 126 -21.08 4.05 -5.50
CA LEU A 126 -22.39 4.37 -6.08
C LEU A 126 -23.09 5.48 -5.29
N ILE A 127 -23.06 5.43 -3.96
CA ILE A 127 -23.62 6.48 -3.09
C ILE A 127 -22.87 7.80 -3.28
N ALA A 128 -21.54 7.76 -3.37
CA ALA A 128 -20.73 8.95 -3.57
C ALA A 128 -21.07 9.64 -4.92
N VAL A 129 -21.07 8.89 -6.02
CA VAL A 129 -21.33 9.48 -7.35
C VAL A 129 -22.78 9.94 -7.54
N THR A 130 -23.72 9.46 -6.72
CA THR A 130 -25.14 9.86 -6.80
C THR A 130 -25.49 10.94 -5.79
N LEU A 131 -25.35 10.67 -4.49
CA LEU A 131 -25.77 11.58 -3.43
C LEU A 131 -24.79 12.73 -3.23
N VAL A 132 -23.48 12.47 -3.21
CA VAL A 132 -22.50 13.54 -2.94
C VAL A 132 -22.45 14.52 -4.11
N VAL A 133 -22.41 14.02 -5.34
CA VAL A 133 -22.49 14.86 -6.56
C VAL A 133 -23.78 15.68 -6.58
N TRP A 134 -24.93 15.06 -6.25
CA TRP A 134 -26.18 15.81 -6.16
C TRP A 134 -26.14 16.93 -5.11
N VAL A 135 -25.53 16.69 -3.95
CA VAL A 135 -25.34 17.72 -2.91
C VAL A 135 -24.40 18.82 -3.40
N GLU A 136 -23.31 18.48 -4.07
CA GLU A 136 -22.35 19.44 -4.63
C GLU A 136 -23.02 20.36 -5.67
N ASP A 137 -23.83 19.78 -6.56
CA ASP A 137 -24.53 20.53 -7.61
C ASP A 137 -25.67 21.40 -7.05
N ASN A 138 -26.42 20.93 -6.05
CA ASN A 138 -27.64 21.62 -5.57
C ASN A 138 -27.41 22.49 -4.32
N LYS A 139 -26.54 22.09 -3.40
CA LYS A 139 -26.26 22.81 -2.14
C LYS A 139 -24.90 23.50 -2.17
N GLY A 140 -24.04 23.15 -3.12
CA GLY A 140 -22.71 23.71 -3.32
C GLY A 140 -21.60 22.91 -2.64
N TRP A 141 -20.40 23.06 -3.18
CA TRP A 141 -19.16 22.35 -2.80
C TRP A 141 -18.85 22.32 -1.30
N GLN A 142 -19.22 23.36 -0.54
CA GLN A 142 -18.99 23.40 0.91
C GLN A 142 -19.68 22.24 1.66
N TRP A 143 -20.86 21.80 1.19
CA TRP A 143 -21.57 20.69 1.83
C TRP A 143 -21.00 19.34 1.40
N GLY A 144 -20.56 19.20 0.15
CA GLY A 144 -19.86 18.00 -0.34
C GLY A 144 -18.59 17.74 0.47
N PHE A 145 -17.69 18.73 0.55
CA PHE A 145 -16.47 18.62 1.36
C PHE A 145 -16.75 18.42 2.85
N GLY A 146 -17.81 19.05 3.38
CA GLY A 146 -18.23 18.85 4.77
C GLY A 146 -18.65 17.40 5.07
N ILE A 147 -19.45 16.79 4.19
CA ILE A 147 -19.87 15.38 4.33
C ILE A 147 -18.64 14.46 4.28
N SER A 148 -17.73 14.67 3.32
CA SER A 148 -16.48 13.90 3.21
C SER A 148 -15.60 14.04 4.46
N THR A 149 -15.51 15.26 5.02
CA THR A 149 -14.74 15.53 6.25
C THR A 149 -15.31 14.78 7.46
N ILE A 150 -16.64 14.75 7.61
CA ILE A 150 -17.30 14.00 8.68
C ILE A 150 -17.11 12.49 8.49
N ALA A 151 -17.18 12.01 7.24
CA ALA A 151 -16.98 10.60 6.92
C ALA A 151 -15.58 10.11 7.31
N ILE A 152 -14.52 10.84 6.94
CA ILE A 152 -13.14 10.45 7.31
C ILE A 152 -12.91 10.56 8.83
N LEU A 153 -13.47 11.59 9.48
CA LEU A 153 -13.39 11.74 10.93
C LEU A 153 -14.04 10.56 11.66
N THR A 154 -15.23 10.15 11.20
CA THR A 154 -15.94 8.98 11.73
C THR A 154 -15.12 7.71 11.51
N SER A 155 -14.48 7.57 10.34
CA SER A 155 -13.61 6.44 10.06
C SER A 155 -12.43 6.35 11.02
N ILE A 156 -11.77 7.49 11.32
CA ILE A 156 -10.67 7.55 12.28
C ILE A 156 -11.14 7.11 13.67
N VAL A 157 -12.27 7.62 14.14
CA VAL A 157 -12.82 7.26 15.46
C VAL A 157 -13.12 5.76 15.55
N ILE A 158 -13.80 5.19 14.55
CA ILE A 158 -14.12 3.75 14.52
C ILE A 158 -12.84 2.91 14.52
N PHE A 159 -11.84 3.31 13.74
CA PHE A 159 -10.57 2.59 13.67
C PHE A 159 -9.80 2.64 14.99
N LEU A 160 -9.77 3.81 15.65
CA LEU A 160 -9.16 3.97 16.97
C LEU A 160 -9.89 3.18 18.05
N LEU A 161 -11.22 3.10 18.02
CA LEU A 161 -12.00 2.27 18.94
C LEU A 161 -11.67 0.78 18.78
N GLY A 162 -11.39 0.33 17.56
CA GLY A 162 -10.96 -1.04 17.28
C GLY A 162 -9.50 -1.35 17.68
N SER A 163 -8.68 -0.32 17.95
CA SER A 163 -7.23 -0.48 18.15
C SER A 163 -6.84 -1.52 19.19
N GLY A 164 -7.59 -1.64 20.29
CA GLY A 164 -7.34 -2.64 21.34
C GLY A 164 -7.60 -4.09 20.93
N THR A 165 -8.36 -4.31 19.86
CA THR A 165 -8.69 -5.64 19.33
C THR A 165 -7.81 -6.06 18.14
N TYR A 166 -7.09 -5.12 17.55
CA TYR A 166 -6.30 -5.38 16.36
C TYR A 166 -5.04 -6.18 16.68
N ARG A 167 -4.81 -7.19 15.85
CA ARG A 167 -3.54 -7.89 15.83
C ARG A 167 -2.54 -7.07 15.04
N ILE A 168 -1.66 -6.37 15.75
CA ILE A 168 -0.57 -5.61 15.14
C ILE A 168 0.63 -6.54 14.98
N LYS A 169 1.00 -6.87 13.75
CA LYS A 169 2.26 -7.56 13.48
C LYS A 169 3.41 -6.58 13.61
N VAL A 170 4.45 -6.95 14.36
CA VAL A 170 5.70 -6.20 14.41
C VAL A 170 6.33 -6.25 13.01
N PRO A 171 6.81 -5.12 12.46
CA PRO A 171 7.40 -5.10 11.12
C PRO A 171 8.69 -5.94 11.12
N THR A 172 8.63 -7.15 10.56
CA THR A 172 9.79 -8.03 10.39
C THR A 172 10.62 -7.58 9.19
N GLY A 173 11.25 -6.40 9.29
CA GLY A 173 12.17 -5.85 8.28
C GLY A 173 11.53 -5.49 6.93
N SER A 174 11.79 -4.29 6.43
CA SER A 174 11.24 -3.89 5.12
C SER A 174 12.13 -4.40 3.97
N PRO A 175 11.59 -5.15 2.99
CA PRO A 175 12.35 -5.59 1.80
C PRO A 175 12.92 -4.42 0.99
N ILE A 176 12.35 -3.22 1.14
CA ILE A 176 12.85 -1.99 0.51
C ILE A 176 14.17 -1.54 1.15
N THR A 177 14.40 -1.78 2.44
CA THR A 177 15.71 -1.50 3.07
C THR A 177 16.79 -2.43 2.56
N THR A 178 16.44 -3.68 2.21
CA THR A 178 17.33 -4.62 1.52
C THR A 178 17.67 -4.13 0.13
N ILE A 179 16.66 -3.71 -0.65
CA ILE A 179 16.86 -3.16 -2.00
C ILE A 179 17.69 -1.88 -1.94
N PHE A 180 17.46 -1.00 -0.96
CA PHE A 180 18.25 0.22 -0.77
C PHE A 180 19.66 -0.07 -0.29
N LYS A 181 19.86 -1.04 0.60
CA LYS A 181 21.20 -1.51 0.97
C LYS A 181 21.97 -2.01 -0.25
N VAL A 182 21.31 -2.78 -1.12
CA VAL A 182 21.91 -3.29 -2.36
C VAL A 182 22.15 -2.16 -3.36
N ALA A 183 21.23 -1.22 -3.51
CA ALA A 183 21.37 -0.06 -4.40
C ALA A 183 22.46 0.91 -3.92
N ALA A 184 22.49 1.23 -2.62
CA ALA A 184 23.52 2.04 -1.99
C ALA A 184 24.88 1.34 -2.06
N ALA A 185 24.95 0.03 -1.82
CA ALA A 185 26.17 -0.75 -2.00
C ALA A 185 26.63 -0.77 -3.47
N ALA A 186 25.71 -0.87 -4.42
CA ALA A 186 26.03 -0.82 -5.86
C ALA A 186 26.53 0.57 -6.27
N ILE A 187 25.92 1.65 -5.78
CA ILE A 187 26.34 3.03 -6.05
C ILE A 187 27.69 3.32 -5.38
N CYS A 188 27.88 2.93 -4.11
CA CYS A 188 29.17 3.06 -3.42
C CYS A 188 30.27 2.21 -4.08
N ASN A 189 29.96 0.99 -4.55
CA ASN A 189 30.91 0.16 -5.29
C ASN A 189 31.22 0.75 -6.68
N SER A 190 30.24 1.39 -7.33
CA SER A 190 30.45 2.10 -8.59
C SER A 190 31.24 3.40 -8.42
N LEU A 191 31.23 4.01 -7.23
CA LEU A 191 31.98 5.22 -6.89
C LEU A 191 33.34 4.92 -6.26
N HIS A 192 33.64 3.65 -5.92
CA HIS A 192 34.97 3.24 -5.48
C HIS A 192 35.83 2.96 -6.73
N PRO A 193 36.86 3.77 -7.03
CA PRO A 193 37.81 3.42 -8.08
C PRO A 193 38.51 2.13 -7.69
N ARG A 194 38.39 1.12 -8.55
CA ARG A 194 39.11 -0.15 -8.47
C ARG A 194 40.61 0.15 -8.49
N ASN A 195 41.23 0.26 -7.31
CA ASN A 195 42.68 0.38 -7.24
C ASN A 195 43.29 -1.01 -7.51
N SER A 196 43.52 -1.31 -8.79
CA SER A 196 44.28 -2.48 -9.22
C SER A 196 45.72 -2.32 -8.75
N THR A 197 46.02 -2.78 -7.54
CA THR A 197 47.39 -3.12 -7.18
C THR A 197 47.65 -4.55 -7.67
N ASN A 198 48.28 -4.63 -8.84
CA ASN A 198 48.83 -5.84 -9.40
C ASN A 198 49.75 -6.51 -8.36
N SER A 199 49.32 -7.63 -7.80
CA SER A 199 50.22 -8.54 -7.08
C SER A 199 50.52 -9.70 -8.02
N THR A 200 51.67 -9.58 -8.66
CA THR A 200 52.38 -10.58 -9.43
C THR A 200 52.43 -11.89 -8.64
N VAL A 201 51.72 -12.92 -9.07
CA VAL A 201 52.05 -14.30 -8.71
C VAL A 201 52.63 -14.95 -9.96
N GLU A 202 53.95 -14.89 -10.00
CA GLU A 202 54.82 -15.68 -10.86
C GLU A 202 54.49 -17.17 -10.68
N ILE A 203 54.07 -17.85 -11.73
CA ILE A 203 54.09 -19.32 -11.76
C ILE A 203 54.94 -19.76 -12.95
N ARG A 204 56.09 -20.32 -12.56
CA ARG A 204 57.13 -20.96 -13.36
C ARG A 204 56.65 -22.34 -13.85
N THR A 205 56.68 -22.51 -15.17
CA THR A 205 56.86 -23.75 -15.98
C THR A 205 56.13 -25.07 -15.63
N ASN A 206 55.17 -25.45 -16.49
CA ASN A 206 54.93 -26.72 -17.26
C ASN A 206 55.25 -28.13 -16.66
N PRO A 207 54.73 -29.25 -17.24
CA PRO A 207 53.56 -29.52 -18.13
C PRO A 207 52.76 -30.82 -17.76
N SER A 208 51.81 -31.24 -18.63
CA SER A 208 51.04 -32.53 -18.65
C SER A 208 49.88 -32.64 -17.63
N SER A 209 48.72 -33.26 -17.90
CA SER A 209 48.25 -34.17 -18.96
C SER A 209 46.71 -34.23 -18.99
N THR A 210 46.18 -34.66 -20.14
CA THR A 210 44.84 -35.13 -20.52
C THR A 210 44.11 -35.99 -19.45
N THR A 211 42.75 -35.99 -19.44
CA THR A 211 41.85 -37.18 -19.61
C THR A 211 40.48 -37.00 -18.94
N GLU A 212 39.45 -37.51 -19.63
CA GLU A 212 38.01 -37.62 -19.33
C GLU A 212 37.64 -38.60 -18.18
N SER A 213 36.32 -38.66 -17.90
CA SER A 213 35.53 -39.69 -17.13
C SER A 213 35.60 -39.58 -15.59
N SER A 214 34.59 -39.92 -14.78
CA SER A 214 33.17 -40.30 -14.88
C SER A 214 32.63 -40.40 -13.42
N GLU A 215 31.30 -40.49 -13.26
CA GLU A 215 30.57 -41.17 -12.16
C GLU A 215 30.58 -40.54 -10.73
N GLU A 216 29.51 -40.54 -9.92
CA GLU A 216 28.10 -40.93 -10.05
C GLU A 216 27.32 -40.45 -8.79
N GLU A 217 26.00 -40.68 -8.82
CA GLU A 217 25.01 -40.72 -7.73
C GLU A 217 24.19 -39.46 -7.35
N GLY A 218 22.99 -39.41 -7.90
CA GLY A 218 21.80 -38.99 -7.16
C GLY A 218 21.01 -40.21 -6.68
N HIS A 219 20.53 -40.19 -5.43
CA HIS A 219 19.45 -41.09 -4.98
C HIS A 219 18.79 -40.62 -3.67
N GLU A 220 17.87 -39.63 -3.69
CA GLU A 220 16.97 -39.43 -2.53
C GLU A 220 15.67 -38.65 -2.82
N LYS A 221 14.94 -39.04 -3.87
CA LYS A 221 13.58 -38.51 -4.11
C LYS A 221 12.48 -39.56 -4.31
N GLY A 222 12.80 -40.86 -4.27
CA GLY A 222 11.84 -41.93 -4.56
C GLY A 222 11.21 -42.64 -3.35
N LYS A 223 11.67 -42.37 -2.12
CA LYS A 223 11.27 -43.19 -0.95
C LYS A 223 10.17 -42.56 -0.07
N ALA A 224 10.05 -41.23 -0.06
CA ALA A 224 9.03 -40.54 0.74
C ALA A 224 7.59 -40.68 0.19
N GLU A 225 7.44 -40.98 -1.10
CA GLU A 225 6.12 -41.06 -1.76
C GLU A 225 5.46 -42.44 -1.63
N ALA A 226 6.22 -43.48 -1.26
CA ALA A 226 5.71 -44.83 -1.06
C ALA A 226 5.23 -45.09 0.39
N GLU A 227 5.82 -44.44 1.40
CA GLU A 227 5.40 -44.57 2.80
C GLU A 227 4.08 -43.85 3.10
N ILE A 228 3.86 -42.66 2.51
CA ILE A 228 2.62 -41.87 2.70
C ILE A 228 1.38 -42.60 2.16
N LYS A 229 1.55 -43.47 1.16
CA LYS A 229 0.44 -44.24 0.56
C LYS A 229 0.05 -45.48 1.36
N SER A 230 0.97 -46.03 2.16
CA SER A 230 0.70 -47.20 3.02
C SER A 230 -0.07 -46.80 4.29
N GLU A 231 0.20 -45.62 4.85
CA GLU A 231 -0.48 -45.13 6.06
C GLU A 231 -1.91 -44.64 5.80
N ASP A 232 -2.19 -44.03 4.64
CA ASP A 232 -3.55 -43.58 4.27
C ASP A 232 -4.51 -44.77 4.04
N MET A 233 -3.98 -45.92 3.61
CA MET A 233 -4.78 -47.14 3.40
C MET A 233 -5.09 -47.88 4.71
N LYS A 234 -4.24 -47.74 5.73
CA LYS A 234 -4.48 -48.32 7.07
C LYS A 234 -5.49 -47.49 7.88
N SER A 235 -5.44 -46.16 7.75
CA SER A 235 -6.37 -45.24 8.44
C SER A 235 -7.82 -45.37 7.94
N LYS A 236 -8.03 -45.57 6.63
CA LYS A 236 -9.37 -45.80 6.06
C LYS A 236 -9.99 -47.14 6.45
N ASN A 237 -9.19 -48.19 6.66
CA ASN A 237 -9.72 -49.51 6.99
C ASN A 237 -10.10 -49.66 8.48
N THR A 238 -9.52 -48.83 9.37
CA THR A 238 -9.90 -48.77 10.79
C THR A 238 -11.22 -48.01 10.99
N ASN A 239 -11.51 -46.98 10.20
CA ASN A 239 -12.76 -46.22 10.30
C ASN A 239 -13.99 -46.97 9.75
N MET A 240 -13.81 -47.96 8.87
CA MET A 240 -14.92 -48.74 8.31
C MET A 240 -15.34 -49.93 9.19
N ASN A 241 -14.55 -50.31 10.19
CA ASN A 241 -14.88 -51.37 11.16
C ASN A 241 -15.50 -50.86 12.46
N PHE A 242 -15.64 -49.54 12.66
CA PHE A 242 -16.26 -48.97 13.86
C PHE A 242 -17.76 -48.64 13.68
N HIS A 243 -18.31 -48.87 12.49
CA HIS A 243 -19.72 -48.59 12.17
C HIS A 243 -20.52 -49.81 11.69
N ARG A 244 -20.12 -51.01 12.13
CA ARG A 244 -20.92 -52.23 11.97
C ARG A 244 -21.11 -52.95 13.29
#